data_AF-A0A434EM19-F1
#
_entry.id   AF-A0A434EM19-F1
#
_cell.length_a   1.000
_cell.length_b   1.000
_cell.length_c   1.000
_cell.angle_alpha   90.00
_cell.angle_beta   90.00
_cell.angle_gamma   90.00
#
_symmetry.space_group_name_H-M   'P 1'
#
loop_
_entity.id
_entity.type
_entity.pdbx_description
1 polymer ?
#
loop_
_entity_poly.entity_id
_entity_poly.type
_entity_poly.pdbx_seq_one_letter_code
_entity_poly.pdbx_strand_id
1 'polypeptide(L)'
;LRTVQAKKQNWRCFYCGFQMWDGDPTLFSERYHLPVRSLNRFRCTAEHLKPRMDGGEDRPENLVAACKFCNQTRHRMGKVLSPATYQRHVRKRITAWKWHPLACHHLLK
;
A
#
# COMPACT_ATOMS: atom_id res chain seq x y z
N LEU A 1 -13.17 0.58 8.09
CA LEU A 1 -12.01 1.50 8.23
C LEU A 1 -11.12 1.53 6.98
N ARG A 2 -10.47 0.41 6.55
CA ARG A 2 -9.58 0.41 5.37
C ARG A 2 -10.22 0.91 4.09
N THR A 3 -11.45 0.49 3.78
CA THR A 3 -12.17 0.88 2.55
C THR A 3 -12.54 2.36 2.55
N VAL A 4 -12.81 2.94 3.73
CA VAL A 4 -13.09 4.38 3.87
C VAL A 4 -11.82 5.17 3.54
N GLN A 5 -10.67 4.80 4.11
CA GLN A 5 -9.40 5.45 3.80
C GLN A 5 -8.98 5.20 2.35
N ALA A 6 -9.21 4.01 1.80
CA ALA A 6 -8.95 3.71 0.41
C ALA A 6 -9.74 4.65 -0.51
N LYS A 7 -11.04 4.86 -0.27
CA LYS A 7 -11.86 5.82 -1.02
C LYS A 7 -11.28 7.24 -0.93
N LYS A 8 -10.94 7.73 0.28
CA LYS A 8 -10.32 9.05 0.47
C LYS A 8 -8.97 9.19 -0.26
N GLN A 9 -8.26 8.08 -0.43
CA GLN A 9 -6.98 8.02 -1.14
C GLN A 9 -7.12 7.66 -2.62
N ASN A 10 -8.33 7.69 -3.20
CA ASN A 10 -8.60 7.29 -4.58
C ASN A 10 -8.08 5.88 -4.93
N TRP A 11 -8.18 4.97 -3.95
CA TRP A 11 -7.66 3.61 -3.98
C TRP A 11 -6.15 3.48 -4.20
N ARG A 12 -5.40 4.57 -4.03
CA ARG A 12 -3.94 4.56 -4.11
C ARG A 12 -3.31 4.24 -2.77
N CYS A 13 -2.31 3.36 -2.80
CA CYS A 13 -1.53 3.03 -1.62
C CYS A 13 -0.84 4.28 -1.08
N PHE A 14 -0.95 4.52 0.23
CA PHE A 14 -0.32 5.66 0.90
C PHE A 14 1.20 5.74 0.69
N TYR A 15 1.89 4.60 0.51
CA TYR A 15 3.34 4.57 0.37
C TYR A 15 3.83 4.59 -1.07
N CYS A 16 3.32 3.68 -1.92
CA CYS A 16 3.81 3.54 -3.29
C CYS A 16 2.98 4.31 -4.31
N GLY A 17 1.74 4.72 -4.00
CA GLY A 17 0.84 5.39 -4.95
C GLY A 17 0.16 4.47 -5.98
N PHE A 18 0.51 3.18 -6.01
CA PHE A 18 -0.09 2.20 -6.92
C PHE A 18 -1.56 1.94 -6.54
N GLN A 19 -2.37 1.67 -7.55
CA GLN A 19 -3.77 1.28 -7.35
C GLN A 19 -3.89 0.00 -6.53
N MET A 20 -4.87 0.01 -5.63
CA MET A 20 -5.21 -1.10 -4.75
C MET A 20 -6.59 -1.65 -5.09
N TRP A 21 -6.87 -2.83 -4.55
CA TRP A 21 -8.18 -3.47 -4.63
C TRP A 21 -8.58 -4.08 -3.30
N ASP A 22 -9.87 -4.33 -3.13
CA ASP A 22 -10.43 -5.16 -2.06
C ASP A 22 -11.57 -6.00 -2.65
N GLY A 23 -11.87 -7.15 -2.04
CA GLY A 23 -12.85 -8.10 -2.58
C GLY A 23 -12.25 -9.06 -3.62
N ASP A 24 -12.85 -9.13 -4.81
CA ASP A 24 -12.48 -10.06 -5.87
C ASP A 24 -11.30 -9.54 -6.72
N PRO A 25 -10.15 -10.24 -6.75
CA PRO A 25 -9.02 -9.85 -7.58
C PRO A 25 -9.24 -10.02 -9.10
N THR A 26 -10.24 -10.79 -9.55
CA THR A 26 -10.49 -11.03 -10.99
C THR A 26 -10.88 -9.73 -11.71
N LEU A 27 -11.77 -8.92 -11.12
CA LEU A 27 -12.17 -7.62 -11.67
C LEU A 27 -10.99 -6.65 -11.82
N PHE A 28 -10.04 -6.70 -10.88
CA PHE A 28 -8.83 -5.88 -10.95
C PHE A 28 -7.84 -6.43 -11.99
N SER A 29 -7.76 -7.76 -12.12
CA SER A 29 -6.99 -8.45 -13.15
C SER A 29 -7.47 -8.07 -14.54
N GLU A 30 -8.78 -8.09 -14.79
CA GLU A 30 -9.39 -7.68 -16.05
C GLU A 30 -9.12 -6.20 -16.36
N ARG A 31 -9.41 -5.31 -15.40
CA ARG A 31 -9.24 -3.86 -15.59
C ARG A 31 -7.80 -3.48 -15.94
N TYR A 32 -6.82 -4.10 -15.30
CA TYR A 32 -5.41 -3.72 -15.42
C TYR A 32 -4.57 -4.73 -16.20
N HIS A 33 -5.18 -5.77 -16.79
CA HIS A 33 -4.51 -6.80 -17.59
C HIS A 33 -3.32 -7.44 -16.86
N LEU A 34 -3.53 -7.82 -15.60
CA LEU A 34 -2.49 -8.37 -14.72
C LEU A 34 -2.90 -9.74 -14.18
N PRO A 35 -2.02 -10.77 -14.21
CA PRO A 35 -2.34 -12.07 -13.65
C PRO A 35 -2.73 -11.96 -12.17
N VAL A 36 -3.82 -12.62 -11.76
CA VAL A 36 -4.33 -12.64 -10.37
C VAL A 36 -3.22 -12.93 -9.35
N ARG A 37 -2.30 -13.85 -9.66
CA ARG A 37 -1.13 -14.18 -8.82
C ARG A 37 -0.25 -12.98 -8.47
N SER A 38 -0.14 -12.01 -9.37
CA SER A 38 0.66 -10.79 -9.19
C SER A 38 -0.07 -9.75 -8.36
N LEU A 39 -1.40 -9.87 -8.19
CA LEU A 39 -2.25 -8.84 -7.59
C LEU A 39 -2.32 -8.88 -6.07
N ASN A 40 -2.04 -10.02 -5.43
CA ASN A 40 -2.09 -10.17 -3.97
C ASN A 40 -1.30 -9.08 -3.23
N ARG A 41 -0.22 -8.57 -3.85
CA ARG A 41 0.60 -7.47 -3.30
C ARG A 41 -0.13 -6.13 -3.20
N PHE A 42 -1.14 -5.91 -4.05
CA PHE A 42 -1.93 -4.69 -4.16
C PHE A 42 -3.25 -4.74 -3.37
N ARG A 43 -3.53 -5.84 -2.66
CA ARG A 43 -4.69 -5.91 -1.77
C ARG A 43 -4.62 -4.80 -0.72
N CYS A 44 -5.73 -4.08 -0.55
CA CYS A 44 -5.86 -3.00 0.41
C CYS A 44 -5.79 -3.53 1.85
N THR A 45 -4.97 -2.90 2.68
CA THR A 45 -4.91 -3.11 4.13
C THR A 45 -5.03 -1.78 4.86
N ALA A 46 -5.43 -1.81 6.13
CA ALA A 46 -5.31 -0.66 7.02
C ALA A 46 -3.88 -0.62 7.59
N GLU A 47 -3.28 0.55 7.61
CA GLU A 47 -1.97 0.80 8.22
C GLU A 47 -2.09 1.89 9.28
N HIS A 48 -1.52 1.64 10.46
CA HIS A 48 -1.40 2.62 11.52
C HIS A 48 -0.12 3.46 11.33
N LEU A 49 -0.27 4.78 11.26
CA LEU A 49 0.86 5.70 11.12
C LEU A 49 1.69 5.78 12.40
N LYS A 50 1.03 5.77 13.56
CA LYS A 50 1.63 5.63 14.89
C LYS A 50 1.25 4.27 15.50
N PRO A 51 2.24 3.46 15.96
CA PRO A 51 1.97 2.19 16.61
C PRO A 51 1.08 2.37 17.86
N ARG A 52 0.24 1.38 18.15
CA ARG A 52 -0.62 1.39 19.35
C ARG A 52 0.17 1.53 20.66
N MET A 53 1.42 1.04 20.70
CA MET A 53 2.30 1.13 21.88
C MET A 53 2.67 2.58 22.24
N ASP A 54 2.59 3.53 21.30
CA ASP A 54 2.83 4.97 21.54
C ASP A 54 1.50 5.75 21.71
N GLY A 55 0.42 5.09 22.15
CA GLY A 55 -0.90 5.73 22.33
C GLY A 55 -1.69 5.96 21.05
N GLY A 56 -1.35 5.25 19.96
CA GLY A 56 -2.08 5.32 18.70
C GLY A 56 -3.46 4.65 18.80
N GLU A 57 -4.50 5.40 19.15
CA GLU A 57 -5.89 4.95 19.06
C GLU A 57 -6.26 4.56 17.61
N ASP A 58 -7.29 3.74 17.43
CA ASP A 58 -7.92 3.43 16.14
C ASP A 58 -8.72 4.62 15.57
N ARG A 59 -8.21 5.83 15.77
CA ARG A 59 -8.78 7.04 15.19
C ARG A 59 -8.60 7.00 13.67
N PRO A 60 -9.63 7.35 12.89
CA PRO A 60 -9.53 7.44 11.44
C PRO A 60 -8.36 8.32 10.96
N GLU A 61 -7.93 9.32 11.73
CA GLU A 61 -6.77 10.17 11.40
C GLU A 61 -5.42 9.43 11.47
N ASN A 62 -5.30 8.38 12.29
CA ASN A 62 -4.08 7.59 12.45
C ASN A 62 -4.00 6.39 11.50
N LEU A 63 -5.03 6.19 10.68
CA LEU A 63 -5.14 5.08 9.75
C LEU A 63 -5.00 5.55 8.31
N VAL A 64 -4.25 4.81 7.51
CA VAL A 64 -4.19 5.01 6.05
C VAL A 64 -4.46 3.68 5.36
N ALA A 65 -4.86 3.73 4.08
CA ALA A 65 -4.90 2.54 3.25
C ALA A 65 -3.53 2.31 2.60
N ALA A 66 -2.97 1.12 2.76
CA ALA A 66 -1.71 0.73 2.14
C ALA A 66 -1.88 -0.60 1.42
N CYS A 67 -1.07 -0.84 0.39
CA CYS A 67 -1.06 -2.14 -0.26
C CYS A 67 -0.40 -3.15 0.68
N LYS A 68 -0.85 -4.41 0.61
CA LYS A 68 -0.33 -5.52 1.42
C LYS A 68 1.20 -5.58 1.40
N PHE A 69 1.83 -5.39 0.25
CA PHE A 69 3.29 -5.41 0.14
C PHE A 69 3.97 -4.28 0.92
N CYS A 70 3.57 -3.02 0.72
CA CYS A 70 4.17 -1.91 1.47
C CYS A 70 3.95 -2.04 2.97
N ASN A 71 2.73 -2.38 3.38
CA ASN A 71 2.41 -2.56 4.79
C ASN A 71 3.28 -3.67 5.41
N GLN A 72 3.26 -4.88 4.84
CA GLN A 72 4.05 -6.00 5.36
C GLN A 72 5.56 -5.73 5.33
N THR A 73 6.08 -5.11 4.26
CA THR A 73 7.50 -4.78 4.18
C THR A 73 7.90 -3.76 5.25
N ARG A 74 7.05 -2.77 5.58
CA ARG A 74 7.33 -1.81 6.65
C ARG A 74 7.44 -2.50 8.01
N HIS A 75 6.50 -3.39 8.35
CA HIS A 75 6.50 -4.10 9.65
C HIS A 75 7.62 -5.15 9.77
N ARG A 76 8.15 -5.66 8.66
CA ARG A 76 9.29 -6.57 8.65
C ARG A 76 10.65 -5.87 8.78
N MET A 77 10.71 -4.54 8.71
CA MET A 77 11.97 -3.81 8.88
C MET A 77 12.39 -3.86 10.34
N GLY A 78 13.64 -4.28 10.61
CA GLY A 78 14.18 -4.38 11.97
C GLY A 78 14.12 -3.07 12.76
N LYS A 79 14.15 -1.93 12.08
CA LYS A 79 13.74 -0.63 12.64
C LYS A 79 12.52 -0.13 11.87
N VAL A 80 11.37 -0.02 12.54
CA VAL A 80 10.15 0.51 11.92
C VAL A 80 10.40 1.97 11.56
N LEU A 81 10.49 2.25 10.27
CA LEU A 81 10.68 3.61 9.76
C LEU A 81 9.43 4.44 10.01
N SER A 82 9.62 5.72 10.32
CA SER A 82 8.50 6.68 10.34
C SER A 82 7.81 6.68 8.97
N PRO A 83 6.48 6.93 8.90
CA PRO A 83 5.75 6.87 7.63
C PRO A 83 6.38 7.72 6.52
N ALA A 84 6.83 8.93 6.84
CA ALA A 84 7.49 9.83 5.89
C ALA A 84 8.84 9.26 5.38
N THR A 85 9.65 8.68 6.27
CA THR A 85 10.93 8.07 5.89
C THR A 85 10.70 6.83 5.02
N TYR A 86 9.70 6.02 5.37
CA TYR A 86 9.31 4.86 4.59
C TYR A 86 8.80 5.26 3.19
N GLN A 87 7.94 6.29 3.08
CA GLN A 87 7.53 6.85 1.78
C GLN A 87 8.73 7.24 0.92
N ARG A 88 9.71 7.94 1.50
CA ARG A 88 10.93 8.37 0.79
C ARG A 88 11.74 7.16 0.29
N HIS A 89 11.89 6.14 1.12
CA HIS A 89 12.53 4.88 0.74
C HIS A 89 11.79 4.19 -0.42
N VAL A 90 10.46 4.06 -0.31
CA VAL A 90 9.61 3.43 -1.32
C VAL A 90 9.70 4.18 -2.65
N ARG A 91 9.60 5.51 -2.66
CA ARG A 91 9.74 6.35 -3.87
C ARG A 91 11.07 6.11 -4.56
N LYS A 92 12.20 6.12 -3.82
CA LYS A 92 13.53 5.82 -4.37
C LYS A 92 13.62 4.44 -5.01
N ARG A 93 12.93 3.44 -4.44
CA ARG A 93 12.91 2.08 -4.98
C ARG A 93 12.01 1.96 -6.21
N ILE A 94 10.90 2.71 -6.27
CA ILE A 94 10.01 2.77 -7.43
C ILE A 94 10.74 3.41 -8.62
N THR A 95 11.41 4.54 -8.43
CA THR A 95 12.16 5.22 -9.51
C THR A 95 13.32 4.37 -10.03
N ALA A 96 13.82 3.45 -9.22
CA ALA A 96 14.85 2.48 -9.62
C ALA A 96 14.26 1.16 -10.17
N TRP A 97 12.94 1.03 -10.33
CA TRP A 97 12.24 -0.19 -10.76
C TRP A 97 12.44 -1.41 -9.85
N LYS A 98 12.77 -1.17 -8.57
CA LYS A 98 13.18 -2.18 -7.57
C LYS A 98 12.17 -2.38 -6.43
N TRP A 99 10.91 -1.99 -6.62
CA TRP A 99 9.86 -2.10 -5.60
C TRP A 99 8.72 -3.04 -6.01
N HIS A 100 8.14 -2.79 -7.18
CA HIS A 100 7.16 -3.68 -7.80
C HIS A 100 7.68 -4.17 -9.15
N PRO A 101 7.29 -5.39 -9.60
CA PRO A 101 7.61 -5.87 -10.94
C PRO A 101 7.24 -4.85 -12.00
N LEU A 102 8.09 -4.70 -13.02
CA LEU A 102 7.93 -3.69 -14.08
C LEU A 102 6.53 -3.75 -14.73
N ALA A 103 6.03 -4.96 -14.96
CA ALA A 103 4.70 -5.21 -15.52
C ALA A 103 3.54 -4.59 -14.72
N CYS A 104 3.74 -4.18 -13.46
CA CYS A 104 2.71 -3.55 -12.64
C CYS A 104 2.80 -2.02 -12.59
N HIS A 105 3.82 -1.38 -13.18
CA HIS A 105 4.05 0.06 -13.01
C HIS A 105 3.02 0.96 -13.68
N HIS A 106 2.22 0.43 -14.61
CA HIS A 106 1.06 1.18 -15.11
C HIS A 106 -0.02 1.40 -14.04
N LEU A 107 -0.02 0.64 -12.94
CA LEU A 107 -0.89 0.91 -11.79
C LEU A 107 -0.52 2.18 -11.02
N LEU A 108 0.65 2.76 -11.27
CA LEU A 108 1.08 4.03 -10.68
C LEU A 108 0.49 5.25 -11.42
N LYS A 109 0.07 5.07 -12.67
CA LYS A 109 -0.52 6.14 -13.48
C LYS A 109 -1.89 6.55 -12.92
#